data_AF-A0A1V5QRS7-F1
#
_entry.id   AF-A0A1V5QRS7-F1
#
_cell.length_a   1.000
_cell.length_b   1.000
_cell.length_c   1.000
_cell.angle_alpha   90.00
_cell.angle_beta   90.00
_cell.angle_gamma   90.00
#
_symmetry.space_group_name_H-M   'P 1'
#
loop_
_entity.id
_entity.type
_entity.pdbx_description
1 polymer ?
#
loop_
_entity_poly.entity_id
_entity_poly.type
_entity_poly.pdbx_seq_one_letter_code
_entity_poly.pdbx_strand_id
1 'polypeptide(L)'
;MLFLEPKHLYRQTHNKGGEPGPDFMIPFGKARLVREGADLSVITYGSTVHRALQAARQAEAEGISVEIIDLRSLSPYDWEAIQRTVKKTHRVIVAHEDCLSWGYGAEIAARIADECFFHLDAPVRRVGAKDTWVAYHPSLEDEILPQASHFLEAYRSLMKV
;
A
#
# COMPACT_ATOMS: atom_id res chain seq x y z
N MET A 1 -17.12 -14.70 6.52
CA MET A 1 -16.26 -13.95 5.59
C MET A 1 -16.74 -12.51 5.60
N LEU A 2 -15.83 -11.55 5.81
CA LEU A 2 -16.14 -10.12 5.71
C LEU A 2 -15.53 -9.60 4.40
N PHE A 3 -16.34 -8.93 3.58
CA PHE A 3 -15.90 -8.29 2.35
C PHE A 3 -16.07 -6.78 2.52
N LEU A 4 -14.95 -6.07 2.54
CA LEU A 4 -14.89 -4.64 2.83
C LEU A 4 -14.68 -3.88 1.52
N GLU A 5 -15.71 -3.16 1.08
CA GLU A 5 -15.71 -2.47 -0.21
C GLU A 5 -15.51 -0.95 0.00
N PRO A 6 -14.41 -0.36 -0.50
CA PRO A 6 -14.23 1.08 -0.42
C PRO A 6 -15.22 1.78 -1.37
N LYS A 7 -16.22 2.46 -0.81
CA LYS A 7 -17.27 3.15 -1.59
C LYS A 7 -16.69 4.13 -2.61
N HIS A 8 -15.58 4.77 -2.28
CA HIS A 8 -14.87 5.70 -3.16
C HIS A 8 -14.47 5.06 -4.51
N LEU A 9 -14.24 3.73 -4.54
CA LEU A 9 -13.74 3.02 -5.72
C LEU A 9 -14.82 2.61 -6.73
N TYR A 10 -16.11 2.59 -6.35
CA TYR A 10 -17.18 2.07 -7.22
C TYR A 10 -17.34 2.82 -8.54
N ARG A 11 -17.13 4.15 -8.54
CA ARG A 11 -17.41 5.00 -9.71
C ARG A 11 -16.15 5.60 -10.32
N GLN A 12 -14.98 5.10 -9.94
CA GLN A 12 -13.72 5.59 -10.48
C GLN A 12 -13.46 5.01 -11.86
N THR A 13 -13.10 5.88 -12.80
CA THR A 13 -12.80 5.47 -14.18
C THR A 13 -11.60 4.54 -14.25
N HIS A 14 -10.61 4.73 -13.38
CA HIS A 14 -9.41 3.90 -13.30
C HIS A 14 -9.65 2.48 -12.77
N ASN A 15 -10.84 2.20 -12.21
CA ASN A 15 -11.23 0.87 -11.73
C ASN A 15 -12.10 0.10 -12.73
N LYS A 16 -12.46 0.72 -13.86
CA LYS A 16 -13.21 0.04 -14.90
C LYS A 16 -12.31 -1.01 -15.55
N GLY A 17 -12.85 -2.22 -15.71
CA GLY A 17 -12.20 -3.32 -16.41
C GLY A 17 -13.24 -4.09 -17.23
N GLY A 18 -12.79 -4.98 -18.11
CA GLY A 18 -13.68 -5.92 -18.77
C GLY A 18 -14.22 -6.94 -17.77
N GLU A 19 -15.45 -7.40 -17.98
CA GLU A 19 -16.04 -8.51 -17.23
C GLU A 19 -15.17 -9.77 -17.44
N PRO A 20 -14.54 -10.33 -16.38
CA PRO A 20 -13.56 -11.40 -16.53
C PRO A 20 -14.20 -12.78 -16.82
N GLY A 21 -15.52 -12.88 -16.80
CA GLY A 21 -16.28 -14.09 -17.12
C GLY A 21 -16.81 -14.81 -15.87
N PRO A 22 -17.74 -15.76 -16.05
CA PRO A 22 -18.53 -16.35 -14.96
C PRO A 22 -17.71 -17.18 -13.98
N ASP A 23 -16.57 -17.73 -14.41
CA ASP A 23 -15.71 -18.61 -13.59
C ASP A 23 -14.48 -17.87 -13.03
N PHE A 24 -14.44 -16.54 -13.12
CA PHE A 24 -13.32 -15.77 -12.61
C PHE A 24 -13.31 -15.78 -11.08
N MET A 25 -12.23 -16.31 -10.52
CA MET A 25 -12.04 -16.42 -9.08
C MET A 25 -10.68 -15.84 -8.69
N ILE A 26 -10.66 -15.11 -7.56
CA ILE A 26 -9.42 -14.65 -6.93
C ILE A 26 -9.16 -15.55 -5.71
N PRO A 27 -7.99 -16.19 -5.60
CA PRO A 27 -7.67 -16.99 -4.42
C PRO A 27 -7.59 -16.12 -3.17
N PHE A 28 -8.27 -16.56 -2.10
CA PHE A 28 -8.17 -15.93 -0.78
C PHE A 28 -6.75 -16.07 -0.22
N GLY A 29 -6.29 -15.02 0.49
CA GLY A 29 -4.97 -15.00 1.10
C GLY A 29 -3.81 -14.88 0.10
N LYS A 30 -4.08 -14.49 -1.15
CA LYS A 30 -3.06 -14.25 -2.17
C LYS A 30 -3.05 -12.80 -2.63
N ALA A 31 -1.89 -12.17 -2.44
CA ALA A 31 -1.65 -10.80 -2.86
C ALA A 31 -1.41 -10.74 -4.37
N ARG A 32 -1.57 -9.54 -4.94
CA ARG A 32 -1.21 -9.23 -6.33
C ARG A 32 -0.01 -8.29 -6.36
N LEU A 33 0.97 -8.61 -7.20
CA LEU A 33 1.95 -7.65 -7.69
C LEU A 33 1.26 -6.69 -8.68
N VAL A 34 1.10 -5.43 -8.29
CA VAL A 34 0.44 -4.40 -9.10
C VAL A 34 1.43 -3.69 -10.03
N ARG A 35 2.64 -3.45 -9.53
CA ARG A 35 3.75 -2.84 -10.27
C ARG A 35 5.03 -3.49 -9.79
N GLU A 36 5.87 -3.91 -10.72
CA GLU A 36 7.22 -4.38 -10.39
C GLU A 36 8.17 -3.21 -10.11
N GLY A 37 9.07 -3.37 -9.15
CA GLY A 37 10.12 -2.40 -8.85
C GLY A 37 11.30 -3.05 -8.14
N ALA A 38 12.30 -2.24 -7.77
CA ALA A 38 13.56 -2.73 -7.21
C ALA A 38 14.09 -1.92 -6.02
N ASP A 39 13.81 -0.62 -5.94
CA ASP A 39 14.45 0.24 -4.94
C ASP A 39 13.72 0.26 -3.59
N LEU A 40 12.39 0.15 -3.62
CA LEU A 40 11.55 0.03 -2.43
C LEU A 40 10.23 -0.66 -2.77
N SER A 41 9.54 -1.17 -1.75
CA SER A 41 8.22 -1.81 -1.86
C SER A 41 7.15 -1.07 -1.08
N VAL A 42 5.92 -1.08 -1.60
CA VAL A 42 4.71 -0.60 -0.95
C VAL A 42 3.74 -1.75 -0.81
N ILE A 43 3.44 -2.11 0.43
CA ILE A 43 2.45 -3.14 0.79
C ILE A 43 1.17 -2.43 1.19
N THR A 44 0.10 -2.62 0.43
CA THR A 44 -1.14 -1.87 0.61
C THR A 44 -2.39 -2.63 0.17
N TYR A 45 -3.57 -2.04 0.33
CA TYR A 45 -4.86 -2.61 -0.04
C TYR A 45 -5.92 -1.50 -0.17
N GLY A 46 -7.05 -1.79 -0.83
CA GLY A 46 -8.15 -0.83 -0.96
C GLY A 46 -7.78 0.41 -1.78
N SER A 47 -8.26 1.59 -1.39
CA SER A 47 -8.10 2.82 -2.19
C SER A 47 -6.66 3.30 -2.31
N THR A 48 -5.81 2.96 -1.34
CA THR A 48 -4.40 3.38 -1.32
C THR A 48 -3.56 2.70 -2.40
N VAL A 49 -4.01 1.60 -2.99
CA VAL A 49 -3.35 0.96 -4.16
C VAL A 49 -3.20 1.95 -5.31
N HIS A 50 -4.27 2.70 -5.63
CA HIS A 50 -4.24 3.67 -6.72
C HIS A 50 -3.34 4.85 -6.40
N ARG A 51 -3.37 5.35 -5.15
CA ARG A 51 -2.54 6.48 -4.70
C ARG A 51 -1.05 6.13 -4.71
N ALA A 52 -0.70 4.91 -4.30
CA ALA A 52 0.66 4.38 -4.39
C ALA A 52 1.15 4.32 -5.85
N LEU A 53 0.28 3.88 -6.77
CA LEU A 53 0.59 3.82 -8.21
C LEU A 53 0.79 5.21 -8.83
N GLN A 54 -0.05 6.18 -8.46
CA GLN A 54 0.12 7.58 -8.90
C GLN A 54 1.46 8.15 -8.45
N ALA A 55 1.81 7.97 -7.18
CA ALA A 55 3.09 8.41 -6.64
C ALA A 55 4.28 7.69 -7.30
N ALA A 56 4.16 6.39 -7.59
CA ALA A 56 5.23 5.60 -8.21
C ALA A 56 5.54 6.11 -9.63
N ARG A 57 4.51 6.50 -10.39
CA ARG A 57 4.69 7.11 -11.73
C ARG A 57 5.42 8.46 -11.66
N GLN A 58 5.17 9.25 -10.62
CA GLN A 58 5.89 10.51 -10.41
C GLN A 58 7.35 10.25 -10.00
N ALA A 59 7.57 9.29 -9.10
CA ALA A 59 8.89 8.92 -8.61
C ALA A 59 9.79 8.28 -9.68
N GLU A 60 9.21 7.68 -10.72
CA GLU A 60 9.94 7.14 -11.87
C GLU A 60 10.68 8.23 -12.64
N ALA A 61 10.14 9.46 -12.71
CA ALA A 61 10.84 10.61 -13.28
C ALA A 61 12.05 11.05 -12.44
N GLU A 62 12.12 10.63 -11.18
CA GLU A 62 13.26 10.81 -10.27
C GLU A 62 14.18 9.58 -10.24
N GLY A 63 13.92 8.57 -11.06
CA GLY A 63 14.70 7.33 -11.12
C GLY A 63 14.40 6.34 -9.98
N ILE A 64 13.29 6.50 -9.27
CA ILE A 64 12.91 5.62 -8.14
C ILE A 64 11.96 4.52 -8.62
N SER A 65 12.38 3.28 -8.49
CA SER A 65 11.67 2.07 -8.91
C SER A 65 10.90 1.42 -7.75
N VAL A 66 9.59 1.71 -7.68
CA VAL A 66 8.70 1.25 -6.60
C VAL A 66 7.93 -0.03 -6.94
N GLU A 67 8.14 -1.10 -6.16
CA GLU A 67 7.31 -2.31 -6.22
C GLU A 67 6.01 -2.09 -5.42
N ILE A 68 4.85 -2.52 -5.94
CA ILE A 68 3.56 -2.35 -5.27
C ILE A 68 2.86 -3.70 -5.13
N ILE A 69 2.57 -4.08 -3.89
CA ILE A 69 1.83 -5.28 -3.51
C ILE A 69 0.45 -4.88 -2.97
N ASP A 70 -0.60 -5.39 -3.63
CA ASP A 70 -1.99 -5.30 -3.20
C ASP A 70 -2.39 -6.57 -2.46
N LEU A 71 -2.61 -6.49 -1.14
CA LEU A 71 -2.83 -7.65 -0.29
C LEU A 71 -4.10 -8.43 -0.65
N ARG A 72 -5.16 -7.73 -1.08
CA ARG A 72 -6.52 -8.26 -1.36
C ARG A 72 -7.25 -8.91 -0.17
N SER A 73 -6.56 -9.70 0.63
CA SER A 73 -7.05 -10.37 1.84
C SER A 73 -6.27 -9.87 3.04
N LEU A 74 -6.98 -9.51 4.11
CA LEU A 74 -6.36 -9.10 5.37
C LEU A 74 -6.25 -10.27 6.37
N SER A 75 -7.14 -11.27 6.31
CA SER A 75 -7.02 -12.43 7.21
C SER A 75 -7.55 -13.70 6.53
N PRO A 76 -6.69 -14.69 6.23
CA PRO A 76 -5.22 -14.59 6.24
C PRO A 76 -4.72 -13.63 5.15
N TYR A 77 -3.60 -12.96 5.40
CA TYR A 77 -2.88 -12.14 4.41
C TYR A 77 -1.66 -12.89 3.86
N ASP A 78 -1.21 -12.53 2.66
CA ASP A 78 -0.13 -13.24 1.95
C ASP A 78 1.26 -12.88 2.50
N TRP A 79 1.66 -13.53 3.60
CA TRP A 79 2.96 -13.29 4.22
C TRP A 79 4.13 -13.66 3.32
N GLU A 80 4.00 -14.72 2.52
CA GLU A 80 5.05 -15.17 1.59
C GLU A 80 5.33 -14.11 0.52
N ALA A 81 4.28 -13.44 0.00
CA ALA A 81 4.46 -12.32 -0.92
C ALA A 81 5.17 -11.13 -0.25
N ILE A 82 4.80 -10.80 0.99
CA ILE A 82 5.45 -9.73 1.76
C ILE A 82 6.94 -10.04 1.98
N GLN A 83 7.29 -11.24 2.45
CA GLN A 83 8.69 -11.61 2.68
C GLN A 83 9.51 -11.56 1.38
N ARG A 84 8.95 -12.02 0.25
CA ARG A 84 9.62 -11.96 -1.05
C ARG A 84 9.90 -10.52 -1.50
N THR A 85 8.95 -9.61 -1.36
CA THR A 85 9.14 -8.20 -1.75
C THR A 85 10.15 -7.48 -0.84
N VAL A 86 10.11 -7.77 0.47
CA VAL A 86 11.04 -7.19 1.44
C VAL A 86 12.48 -7.63 1.12
N LYS A 87 12.69 -8.92 0.86
CA LYS A 87 14.00 -9.47 0.48
C LYS A 87 14.53 -8.95 -0.85
N LYS A 88 13.63 -8.52 -1.76
CA LYS A 88 13.98 -7.98 -3.07
C LYS A 88 14.37 -6.51 -3.01
N THR A 89 13.63 -5.72 -2.25
CA THR A 89 13.68 -4.25 -2.31
C THR A 89 14.37 -3.60 -1.11
N HIS A 90 14.51 -4.31 0.01
CA HIS A 90 15.20 -3.88 1.23
C HIS A 90 14.65 -2.63 1.95
N ARG A 91 13.74 -1.88 1.32
CA ARG A 91 13.09 -0.67 1.84
C ARG A 91 11.59 -0.83 1.68
N VAL A 92 10.84 -0.61 2.75
CA VAL A 92 9.43 -1.03 2.80
C VAL A 92 8.55 0.08 3.36
N ILE A 93 7.41 0.29 2.70
CA ILE A 93 6.30 1.11 3.16
C ILE A 93 5.07 0.23 3.30
N VAL A 94 4.44 0.29 4.47
CA VAL A 94 3.10 -0.28 4.67
C VAL A 94 2.09 0.86 4.60
N ALA A 95 1.12 0.77 3.69
CA ALA A 95 0.15 1.83 3.49
C ALA A 95 -1.30 1.35 3.61
N HIS A 96 -2.12 2.13 4.29
CA HIS A 96 -3.56 1.88 4.43
C HIS A 96 -4.31 3.21 4.54
N GLU A 97 -5.63 3.18 4.31
CA GLU A 97 -6.46 4.38 4.38
C GLU A 97 -6.77 4.79 5.83
N ASP A 98 -6.78 3.84 6.77
CA ASP A 98 -7.15 4.07 8.17
C ASP A 98 -6.10 4.89 8.95
N CYS A 99 -6.45 5.29 10.17
CA CYS A 99 -5.60 6.03 11.11
C CYS A 99 -4.25 5.33 11.29
N LEU A 100 -3.18 6.12 11.34
CA LEU A 100 -1.83 5.62 11.50
C LEU A 100 -1.67 4.86 12.84
N SER A 101 -2.32 5.31 13.89
CA SER A 101 -2.31 4.63 15.19
C SER A 101 -3.29 3.45 15.22
N TRP A 102 -2.82 2.31 15.73
CA TRP A 102 -3.60 1.07 15.92
C TRP A 102 -4.25 0.48 14.65
N GLY A 103 -3.87 0.98 13.47
CA GLY A 103 -4.32 0.44 12.19
C GLY A 103 -3.62 -0.85 11.81
N TYR A 104 -4.17 -1.55 10.80
CA TYR A 104 -3.67 -2.84 10.32
C TYR A 104 -2.20 -2.80 9.85
N GLY A 105 -1.72 -1.63 9.42
CA GLY A 105 -0.32 -1.46 9.03
C GLY A 105 0.69 -1.60 10.18
N ALA A 106 0.25 -1.44 11.43
CA ALA A 106 1.11 -1.65 12.59
C ALA A 106 1.52 -3.12 12.73
N GLU A 107 0.57 -4.06 12.56
CA GLU A 107 0.83 -5.51 12.64
C GLU A 107 1.82 -5.96 11.56
N ILE A 108 1.59 -5.55 10.30
CA ILE A 108 2.49 -5.87 9.20
C ILE A 108 3.89 -5.28 9.45
N ALA A 109 3.97 -4.01 9.84
CA ALA A 109 5.25 -3.35 10.07
C ALA A 109 6.03 -4.00 11.22
N ALA A 110 5.36 -4.35 12.32
CA ALA A 110 5.98 -5.05 13.45
C ALA A 110 6.54 -6.41 13.02
N ARG A 111 5.75 -7.20 12.29
CA ARG A 111 6.19 -8.52 11.82
C ARG A 111 7.32 -8.45 10.80
N ILE A 112 7.34 -7.45 9.92
CA ILE A 112 8.46 -7.22 8.99
C ILE A 112 9.72 -6.85 9.77
N ALA A 113 9.60 -5.97 10.76
CA ALA A 113 10.72 -5.56 11.58
C ALA A 113 11.30 -6.72 12.41
N ASP A 114 10.46 -7.67 12.84
CA ASP A 114 10.89 -8.85 13.60
C ASP A 114 11.49 -9.95 12.69
N GLU A 115 10.73 -10.43 11.71
CA GLU A 115 11.13 -11.59 10.90
C GLU A 115 12.04 -11.25 9.71
N CYS A 116 12.09 -9.99 9.27
CA CYS A 116 12.86 -9.57 8.09
C CYS A 116 13.92 -8.51 8.40
N PHE A 117 14.25 -8.28 9.67
CA PHE A 117 15.21 -7.27 10.11
C PHE A 117 16.49 -7.23 9.29
N PHE A 118 17.13 -8.38 9.08
CA PHE A 118 18.41 -8.51 8.37
C PHE A 118 18.33 -8.25 6.86
N HIS A 119 17.12 -8.10 6.31
CA HIS A 119 16.89 -7.75 4.92
C HIS A 119 16.56 -6.27 4.74
N LEU A 120 16.45 -5.49 5.81
CA LEU A 120 16.06 -4.08 5.75
C LEU A 120 17.29 -3.16 5.73
N ASP A 121 17.35 -2.29 4.72
CA ASP A 121 18.33 -1.20 4.63
C ASP A 121 17.85 0.09 5.31
N ALA A 122 16.55 0.17 5.62
CA ALA A 122 15.90 1.35 6.19
C ALA A 122 14.72 0.94 7.10
N PRO A 123 14.29 1.81 8.05
CA PRO A 123 13.14 1.51 8.89
C PRO A 123 11.87 1.31 8.05
N VAL A 124 11.02 0.38 8.47
CA VAL A 124 9.69 0.18 7.86
C VAL A 124 8.87 1.45 8.07
N ARG A 125 8.53 2.13 6.97
CA ARG A 125 7.69 3.34 7.02
C ARG A 125 6.22 2.97 6.90
N ARG A 126 5.38 3.85 7.42
CA ARG A 126 3.92 3.70 7.32
C ARG A 126 3.31 4.96 6.74
N VAL A 127 2.33 4.78 5.86
CA VAL A 127 1.51 5.86 5.29
C VAL A 127 0.06 5.55 5.61
N GLY A 128 -0.57 6.42 6.38
CA GLY A 128 -1.95 6.26 6.86
C GLY A 128 -2.65 7.61 6.98
N ALA A 129 -3.93 7.60 7.37
CA ALA A 129 -4.62 8.82 7.72
C ALA A 129 -4.09 9.43 9.03
N LYS A 130 -4.31 10.73 9.20
CA LYS A 130 -4.06 11.43 10.47
C LYS A 130 -4.95 10.85 11.57
N ASP A 131 -4.45 10.81 12.81
CA ASP A 131 -5.18 10.31 13.98
C ASP A 131 -6.24 11.33 14.45
N THR A 132 -7.28 11.50 13.63
CA THR A 132 -8.37 12.45 13.84
C THR A 132 -9.66 11.92 13.22
N TRP A 133 -10.79 12.50 13.64
CA TRP A 133 -12.07 12.28 12.98
C TRP A 133 -12.04 12.74 11.53
N VAL A 134 -12.69 12.00 10.64
CA VAL A 134 -12.85 12.36 9.23
C VAL A 134 -13.73 13.60 9.12
N ALA A 135 -13.20 14.64 8.48
CA ALA A 135 -13.91 15.89 8.28
C ALA A 135 -14.90 15.79 7.10
N TYR A 136 -16.02 16.51 7.20
CA TYR A 136 -17.00 16.59 6.11
C TYR A 136 -16.53 17.45 4.92
N HIS A 137 -15.79 18.53 5.19
CA HIS A 137 -15.36 19.44 4.14
C HIS A 137 -14.28 18.76 3.27
N PRO A 138 -14.43 18.71 1.93
CA PRO A 138 -13.53 17.94 1.06
C PRO A 138 -12.06 18.29 1.23
N SER A 139 -11.72 19.58 1.30
CA SER A 139 -10.33 19.99 1.50
C SER A 139 -9.74 19.56 2.84
N LEU A 140 -10.57 19.39 3.88
CA LEU A 140 -10.11 18.88 5.17
C LEU A 140 -10.05 17.35 5.16
N GLU A 141 -10.96 16.68 4.45
CA GLU A 141 -10.88 15.24 4.22
C GLU A 141 -9.58 14.87 3.48
N ASP A 142 -9.21 15.66 2.46
CA ASP A 142 -7.97 15.46 1.72
C ASP A 142 -6.72 15.60 2.58
N GLU A 143 -6.75 16.51 3.55
CA GLU A 143 -5.68 16.67 4.53
C GLU A 143 -5.58 15.51 5.53
N ILE A 144 -6.69 14.82 5.80
CA ILE A 144 -6.74 13.72 6.76
C ILE A 144 -6.32 12.41 6.10
N LEU A 145 -6.86 12.13 4.92
CA LEU A 145 -6.62 10.89 4.20
C LEU A 145 -5.23 10.88 3.54
N PRO A 146 -4.59 9.71 3.40
CA PRO A 146 -3.28 9.63 2.77
C PRO A 146 -3.39 9.97 1.28
N GLN A 147 -2.72 11.01 0.80
CA GLN A 147 -2.70 11.42 -0.61
C GLN A 147 -1.45 10.92 -1.34
N ALA A 148 -1.45 10.93 -2.67
CA ALA A 148 -0.29 10.53 -3.48
C ALA A 148 0.99 11.32 -3.13
N SER A 149 0.87 12.57 -2.69
CA SER A 149 1.98 13.38 -2.19
C SER A 149 2.66 12.75 -0.96
N HIS A 150 1.89 12.20 -0.02
CA HIS A 150 2.43 11.53 1.17
C HIS A 150 3.22 10.26 0.81
N PHE A 151 2.78 9.51 -0.21
CA PHE A 151 3.54 8.38 -0.74
C PHE A 151 4.85 8.83 -1.38
N LEU A 152 4.81 9.87 -2.23
CA LEU A 152 6.00 10.39 -2.90
C LEU A 152 7.04 10.91 -1.90
N GLU A 153 6.61 11.60 -0.85
CA GLU A 153 7.47 12.03 0.25
C GLU A 153 8.10 10.83 0.96
N ALA A 154 7.31 9.79 1.27
CA ALA A 154 7.83 8.57 1.89
C ALA A 154 8.86 7.84 1.01
N TYR A 155 8.65 7.81 -0.32
CA TYR A 155 9.60 7.23 -1.27
C TYR A 155 10.94 7.98 -1.22
N ARG A 156 10.89 9.30 -1.37
CA ARG A 156 12.08 10.17 -1.30
C ARG A 156 12.78 10.06 0.05
N SER A 157 12.04 9.93 1.14
CA SER A 157 12.62 9.79 2.47
C SER A 157 13.40 8.48 2.63
N LEU A 158 12.93 7.38 2.05
CA LEU A 158 13.61 6.08 2.14
C LEU A 158 14.85 5.99 1.25
N MET A 159 14.87 6.73 0.14
CA MET A 159 16.03 6.77 -0.77
C MET A 159 17.20 7.61 -0.24
N LYS A 160 17.00 8.41 0.81
CA LYS A 160 18.05 9.24 1.44
C LYS A 160 18.82 8.52 2.55
N VAL A 161 18.41 7.30 2.92
CA VAL A 161 18.99 6.49 4.00
C VAL A 161 20.06 5.55 3.44
#